data_AF-A0AA43TQ60-F1
#
_entry.id   AF-A0AA43TQ60-F1
#
_cell.length_a   1.000
_cell.length_b   1.000
_cell.length_c   1.000
_cell.angle_alpha   90.00
_cell.angle_beta   90.00
_cell.angle_gamma   90.00
#
_symmetry.space_group_name_H-M   'P 1'
#
loop_
_entity.id
_entity.type
_entity.pdbx_description
1 polymer ?
#
loop_
_entity_poly.entity_id
_entity_poly.type
_entity_poly.pdbx_seq_one_letter_code
_entity_poly.pdbx_strand_id
1 'polypeptide(L)'
;MTALNEIQKAGLVISLADGFIKVSNPSKLTNELKTIIQDNKAEIIAQLLRQNITRQIEDSVSTTAIRVYCYRTTEKPSAELVAIMPGTELVEAREKLKNKYGDRLLDVYHSPYCFTGIPANTTKH
;
A
#
# COMPACT_ATOMS: atom_id res chain seq x y z
N MET A 1 -30.42 1.52 1.78
CA MET A 1 -29.34 2.46 2.21
C MET A 1 -28.95 2.06 3.62
N THR A 2 -27.67 2.07 3.99
CA THR A 2 -27.22 1.62 5.33
C THR A 2 -27.27 2.74 6.36
N ALA A 3 -27.43 2.41 7.65
CA ALA A 3 -27.49 3.40 8.73
C ALA A 3 -26.22 4.27 8.80
N LEU A 4 -25.05 3.67 8.54
CA LEU A 4 -23.77 4.39 8.48
C LEU A 4 -23.78 5.49 7.39
N ASN A 5 -24.37 5.23 6.23
CA ASN A 5 -24.44 6.21 5.14
C ASN A 5 -25.36 7.39 5.49
N GLU A 6 -26.45 7.16 6.21
CA GLU A 6 -27.34 8.23 6.67
C GLU A 6 -26.64 9.15 7.69
N ILE A 7 -25.91 8.54 8.62
CA ILE A 7 -25.09 9.26 9.62
C ILE A 7 -24.02 10.13 8.93
N GLN A 8 -23.31 9.57 7.95
CA GLN A 8 -22.27 10.30 7.21
C GLN A 8 -22.85 11.42 6.33
N LYS A 9 -24.01 11.19 5.70
CA LYS A 9 -24.72 12.22 4.92
C LYS A 9 -25.18 13.39 5.79
N ALA A 10 -25.57 13.12 7.04
CA ALA A 10 -25.89 14.16 8.02
C ALA A 10 -24.64 14.94 8.50
N GLY A 11 -23.44 14.56 8.05
CA GLY A 11 -22.18 15.19 8.40
C GLY A 11 -21.64 14.78 9.77
N LEU A 12 -22.17 13.71 10.38
CA LEU A 12 -21.63 13.16 11.61
C LEU A 12 -20.46 12.22 11.28
N VAL A 13 -19.30 12.51 11.87
CA VAL A 13 -18.09 11.72 11.71
C VAL A 13 -17.96 10.80 12.91
N ILE A 14 -18.05 9.50 12.65
CA ILE A 14 -17.89 8.45 13.65
C ILE A 14 -16.75 7.50 13.29
N SER A 15 -16.14 6.92 14.31
CA SER A 15 -15.01 6.00 14.20
C SER A 15 -15.11 4.92 15.27
N LEU A 16 -14.40 3.81 15.10
CA LEU A 16 -14.32 2.78 16.14
C LEU A 16 -13.05 2.98 16.97
N ALA A 17 -13.17 3.04 18.29
CA ALA A 17 -12.06 3.09 19.23
C ALA A 17 -12.36 2.14 20.40
N ASP A 18 -11.46 1.18 20.66
CA ASP A 18 -11.59 0.19 21.76
C ASP A 18 -12.94 -0.56 21.78
N GLY A 19 -13.53 -0.80 20.60
CA GLY A 19 -14.84 -1.45 20.48
C GLY A 19 -16.05 -0.53 20.71
N PHE A 20 -15.82 0.77 20.93
CA PHE A 20 -16.86 1.80 21.07
C PHE A 20 -16.94 2.68 19.82
N ILE A 21 -18.15 3.17 19.55
CA ILE A 21 -18.37 4.20 18.54
C ILE A 21 -17.95 5.54 19.14
N LYS A 22 -16.86 6.11 18.63
CA LYS A 22 -16.38 7.44 18.95
C LYS A 22 -16.97 8.44 17.96
N VAL A 23 -17.54 9.52 18.47
CA VAL A 23 -18.04 10.65 17.67
C VAL A 23 -16.98 11.74 17.65
N SER A 24 -16.47 12.10 16.48
CA SER A 24 -15.39 13.09 16.34
C SER A 24 -15.90 14.54 16.36
N ASN A 25 -17.14 14.75 15.94
CA ASN A 25 -17.79 16.07 15.91
C ASN A 25 -19.15 16.04 16.65
N PRO A 26 -19.14 16.05 17.99
CA PRO A 26 -20.36 15.92 18.78
C PRO A 26 -21.39 17.04 18.54
N SER A 27 -20.98 18.19 18.00
CA SER A 27 -21.87 19.29 17.63
C SER A 27 -22.91 18.93 16.55
N LYS A 28 -22.68 17.85 15.78
CA LYS A 28 -23.62 17.33 14.79
C LYS A 28 -24.49 16.18 15.32
N LEU A 29 -24.32 15.77 16.59
CA LEU A 29 -25.03 14.64 17.17
C LEU A 29 -26.44 15.06 17.61
N THR A 30 -27.42 14.88 16.73
CA THR A 30 -28.84 15.10 17.03
C THR A 30 -29.47 13.88 17.74
N ASN A 31 -30.65 14.07 18.34
CA ASN A 31 -31.37 12.96 18.99
C ASN A 31 -31.79 11.88 17.97
N GLU A 32 -32.18 12.26 16.75
CA GLU A 32 -32.49 11.31 15.68
C GLU A 32 -31.26 10.45 15.32
N LEU A 33 -30.09 11.07 15.18
CA LEU A 33 -28.85 10.33 14.91
C LEU A 33 -28.46 9.42 16.07
N LYS A 34 -28.71 9.82 17.33
CA LYS A 34 -28.50 8.93 18.49
C LYS A 34 -29.38 7.68 18.41
N THR A 35 -30.67 7.85 18.09
CA THR A 35 -31.59 6.72 17.93
C THR A 35 -31.14 5.79 16.82
N ILE A 36 -30.77 6.34 15.64
CA ILE A 36 -30.26 5.55 14.51
C ILE A 36 -29.01 4.75 14.91
N ILE A 37 -28.07 5.40 15.63
CA ILE A 37 -26.85 4.74 16.13
C ILE A 37 -27.18 3.62 17.12
N GLN A 38 -28.15 3.82 18.02
CA GLN A 38 -28.53 2.83 19.01
C GLN A 38 -29.22 1.63 18.37
N ASP A 39 -30.20 1.87 17.49
CA ASP A 39 -30.99 0.82 16.84
C ASP A 39 -30.14 -0.03 15.87
N ASN A 40 -29.12 0.58 15.27
CA ASN A 40 -28.26 -0.07 14.27
C ASN A 40 -26.82 -0.30 14.76
N LYS A 41 -26.58 -0.27 16.08
CA LYS A 41 -25.23 -0.28 16.67
C LYS A 41 -24.36 -1.42 16.13
N ALA A 42 -24.88 -2.64 16.10
CA ALA A 42 -24.14 -3.82 15.64
C ALA A 42 -23.77 -3.72 14.15
N GLU A 43 -24.70 -3.24 13.31
CA GLU A 43 -24.47 -3.04 11.88
C GLU A 43 -23.40 -1.97 11.62
N ILE A 44 -23.48 -0.84 12.34
CA ILE A 44 -22.54 0.27 12.24
C ILE A 44 -21.13 -0.18 12.65
N ILE A 45 -21.01 -0.90 13.77
CA ILE A 45 -19.72 -1.44 14.22
C ILE A 45 -19.14 -2.39 13.17
N ALA A 46 -19.94 -3.31 12.62
CA ALA A 46 -19.48 -4.24 11.60
C ALA A 46 -19.00 -3.52 10.33
N GLN A 47 -19.68 -2.46 9.90
CA GLN A 47 -19.27 -1.65 8.75
C GLN A 47 -17.99 -0.86 9.03
N LEU A 48 -17.87 -0.23 10.20
CA LEU A 48 -16.65 0.50 10.59
C LEU A 48 -15.43 -0.43 10.71
N LEU A 49 -15.62 -1.64 11.24
CA LEU A 49 -14.57 -2.68 11.27
C LEU A 49 -14.13 -3.07 9.86
N ARG A 50 -15.08 -3.33 8.96
CA ARG A 50 -14.77 -3.66 7.56
C ARG A 50 -13.97 -2.54 6.89
N GLN A 51 -14.37 -1.28 7.05
CA GLN A 51 -13.65 -0.13 6.50
C GLN A 51 -12.22 -0.02 7.06
N ASN A 52 -12.03 -0.28 8.36
CA ASN A 52 -10.71 -0.26 8.98
C ASN A 52 -9.82 -1.41 8.47
N ILE A 53 -10.36 -2.62 8.35
CA ILE A 53 -9.66 -3.78 7.81
C ILE A 53 -9.27 -3.56 6.34
N THR A 54 -10.18 -3.10 5.49
CA THR A 54 -9.87 -2.81 4.08
C THR A 54 -8.73 -1.80 3.97
N ARG A 55 -8.76 -0.73 4.77
CA ARG A 55 -7.72 0.30 4.77
C ARG A 55 -6.36 -0.26 5.22
N GLN A 56 -6.33 -1.12 6.24
CA GLN A 56 -5.10 -1.78 6.68
C GLN A 56 -4.56 -2.77 5.65
N ILE A 57 -5.44 -3.47 4.93
CA ILE A 57 -5.05 -4.36 3.83
C ILE A 57 -4.46 -3.55 2.67
N GLU A 58 -5.05 -2.42 2.30
CA GLU A 58 -4.51 -1.55 1.23
C GLU A 58 -3.12 -1.01 1.59
N ASP A 59 -2.92 -0.60 2.85
CA ASP A 59 -1.61 -0.17 3.36
C ASP A 59 -0.59 -1.34 3.32
N SER A 60 -1.03 -2.55 3.67
CA SER A 60 -0.19 -3.76 3.68
C SER A 60 0.14 -4.30 2.28
N VAL A 61 -0.76 -4.14 1.30
CA VAL A 61 -0.51 -4.59 -0.07
C VAL A 61 0.51 -3.67 -0.76
N SER A 62 0.55 -2.37 -0.40
CA SER A 62 1.58 -1.45 -0.88
C SER A 62 3.00 -1.83 -0.42
N THR A 63 3.13 -2.41 0.78
CA THR A 63 4.40 -2.86 1.37
C THR A 63 4.81 -4.28 0.94
N THR A 64 3.94 -5.03 0.26
CA THR A 64 4.22 -6.41 -0.17
C THR A 64 4.42 -6.54 -1.69
N ALA A 65 4.30 -5.46 -2.47
CA ALA A 65 4.57 -5.51 -3.90
C ALA A 65 6.04 -5.87 -4.18
N ILE A 66 6.29 -7.05 -4.76
CA ILE A 66 7.61 -7.42 -5.26
C ILE A 66 7.97 -6.46 -6.39
N ARG A 67 9.05 -5.70 -6.22
CA ARG A 67 9.53 -4.74 -7.21
C ARG A 67 10.84 -5.22 -7.81
N VAL A 68 11.01 -4.95 -9.08
CA VAL A 68 12.16 -5.40 -9.86
C VAL A 68 12.85 -4.18 -10.43
N TYR A 69 14.16 -4.10 -10.20
CA TYR A 69 15.01 -2.99 -10.58
C TYR A 69 16.14 -3.49 -11.48
N CYS A 70 16.43 -2.73 -12.53
CA CYS A 70 17.63 -2.88 -13.32
C CYS A 70 18.72 -2.00 -12.75
N TYR A 71 19.97 -2.48 -12.76
CA TYR A 71 21.13 -1.69 -12.37
C TYR A 71 22.37 -2.05 -13.18
N ARG A 72 23.31 -1.10 -13.26
CA ARG A 72 24.60 -1.26 -13.96
C ARG A 72 25.75 -0.95 -13.01
N THR A 73 26.88 -1.60 -13.24
CA THR A 73 28.10 -1.39 -12.44
C THR A 73 29.29 -1.07 -13.34
N THR A 74 30.32 -0.42 -12.80
CA THR A 74 31.55 -0.07 -13.53
C THR A 74 32.29 -1.30 -14.07
N GLU A 75 32.15 -2.46 -13.44
CA GLU A 75 32.71 -3.73 -13.92
C GLU A 75 31.97 -4.30 -15.13
N LYS A 76 30.66 -4.03 -15.20
CA LYS A 76 29.79 -4.53 -16.26
C LYS A 76 28.91 -3.37 -16.75
N PRO A 77 29.51 -2.34 -17.38
CA PRO A 77 28.80 -1.11 -17.74
C PRO A 77 27.73 -1.35 -18.81
N SER A 78 27.85 -2.43 -19.57
CA SER A 78 26.91 -2.84 -20.62
C SER A 78 25.92 -3.93 -20.19
N ALA A 79 26.05 -4.49 -18.98
CA ALA A 79 25.16 -5.57 -18.52
C ALA A 79 24.06 -4.99 -17.61
N GLU A 80 22.80 -5.27 -17.95
CA GLU A 80 21.67 -4.97 -17.09
C GLU A 80 21.53 -6.07 -16.02
N LEU A 81 21.92 -5.74 -14.78
CA LEU A 81 21.76 -6.64 -13.64
C LEU A 81 20.40 -6.40 -13.00
N VAL A 82 19.82 -7.46 -12.43
CA VAL A 82 18.46 -7.41 -11.85
C VAL A 82 18.54 -7.50 -10.33
N ALA A 83 17.77 -6.65 -9.65
CA ALA A 83 17.52 -6.72 -8.22
C ALA A 83 16.02 -6.87 -7.96
N ILE A 84 15.65 -7.93 -7.25
CA ILE A 84 14.27 -8.20 -6.82
C ILE A 84 14.17 -7.76 -5.37
N MET A 85 13.34 -6.75 -5.09
CA MET A 85 13.21 -6.13 -3.77
C MET A 85 11.73 -5.97 -3.40
N PRO A 86 11.21 -6.74 -2.43
CA PRO A 86 9.83 -6.60 -1.97
C PRO A 86 9.64 -5.30 -1.19
N GLY A 87 8.54 -4.59 -1.45
CA GLY A 87 8.11 -3.42 -0.69
C GLY A 87 9.08 -2.25 -0.69
N THR A 88 10.09 -2.25 -1.58
CA THR A 88 11.17 -1.28 -1.59
C THR A 88 10.97 -0.33 -2.75
N GLU A 89 10.87 0.97 -2.50
CA GLU A 89 10.77 1.99 -3.53
C GLU A 89 12.08 2.18 -4.31
N LEU A 90 12.05 2.84 -5.48
CA LEU A 90 13.23 3.02 -6.33
C LEU A 90 14.38 3.74 -5.60
N VAL A 91 14.05 4.73 -4.78
CA VAL A 91 15.03 5.50 -4.00
C VAL A 91 15.73 4.60 -2.98
N GLU A 92 14.96 3.83 -2.21
CA GLU A 92 15.51 2.87 -1.24
C GLU A 92 16.31 1.76 -1.93
N ALA A 93 15.85 1.27 -3.08
CA ALA A 93 16.57 0.29 -3.88
C ALA A 93 17.92 0.85 -4.33
N ARG A 94 17.95 2.12 -4.76
CA ARG A 94 19.19 2.83 -5.13
C ARG A 94 20.12 2.97 -3.93
N GLU A 95 19.62 3.32 -2.76
CA GLU A 95 20.44 3.41 -1.55
C GLU A 95 21.00 2.05 -1.13
N LYS A 96 20.18 1.00 -1.13
CA LYS A 96 20.63 -0.38 -0.83
C LYS A 96 21.71 -0.84 -1.81
N LEU A 97 21.53 -0.58 -3.11
CA LEU A 97 22.52 -0.92 -4.14
C LEU A 97 23.79 -0.05 -4.03
N LYS A 98 23.64 1.23 -3.67
CA LYS A 98 24.78 2.14 -3.45
C LYS A 98 25.58 1.71 -2.23
N ASN A 99 24.93 1.29 -1.15
CA ASN A 99 25.63 0.74 0.03
C ASN A 99 26.39 -0.55 -0.30
N LYS A 100 25.88 -1.37 -1.23
CA LYS A 100 26.52 -2.62 -1.65
C LYS A 100 27.70 -2.41 -2.61
N TYR A 101 27.54 -1.53 -3.60
CA TYR A 101 28.50 -1.39 -4.70
C TYR A 101 29.32 -0.08 -4.63
N GLY A 102 28.95 0.87 -3.78
CA GLY A 102 29.62 2.17 -3.63
C GLY A 102 29.64 2.94 -4.94
N ASP A 103 30.80 3.54 -5.23
CA ASP A 103 31.06 4.31 -6.46
C ASP A 103 31.05 3.45 -7.74
N ARG A 104 30.98 2.12 -7.60
CA ARG A 104 30.87 1.20 -8.74
C ARG A 104 29.46 1.13 -9.29
N LEU A 105 28.46 1.61 -8.56
CA LEU A 105 27.08 1.65 -9.05
C LEU A 105 26.92 2.81 -10.04
N LEU A 106 26.58 2.49 -11.29
CA LEU A 106 26.38 3.50 -12.32
C LEU A 106 24.94 4.03 -12.32
N ASP A 107 23.97 3.12 -12.25
CA ASP A 107 22.58 3.46 -12.48
C ASP A 107 21.62 2.44 -11.87
N VAL A 108 20.41 2.87 -11.51
CA VAL A 108 19.31 2.04 -11.01
C VAL A 108 17.99 2.61 -11.53
N TYR A 109 17.20 1.81 -12.23
CA TYR A 109 15.94 2.25 -12.84
C TYR A 109 14.90 1.13 -12.94
N HIS A 110 13.66 1.53 -13.17
CA HIS A 110 12.60 0.62 -13.61
C HIS A 110 12.70 0.39 -15.11
N SER A 111 12.80 -0.87 -15.54
CA SER A 111 12.62 -1.24 -16.93
C SER A 111 11.66 -2.42 -17.02
N PRO A 112 10.65 -2.38 -17.90
CA PRO A 112 9.79 -3.54 -18.16
C PRO A 112 10.58 -4.70 -18.79
N TYR A 113 11.81 -4.45 -19.25
CA TYR A 113 12.67 -5.41 -19.92
C TYR A 113 13.79 -5.98 -19.03
N CYS A 114 13.78 -5.74 -17.71
CA CYS A 114 14.79 -6.32 -16.82
C CYS A 114 14.91 -7.85 -16.92
N PHE A 115 13.91 -8.53 -17.46
CA PHE A 115 13.88 -9.97 -17.67
C PHE A 115 14.31 -10.45 -19.07
N THR A 116 14.48 -9.56 -20.06
CA THR A 116 14.83 -9.98 -21.42
C THR A 116 16.32 -10.31 -21.59
N GLY A 117 17.11 -10.17 -20.52
CA GLY A 117 18.52 -10.52 -20.47
C GLY A 117 18.82 -11.98 -20.07
N ILE A 118 17.83 -12.87 -20.02
CA ILE A 118 18.14 -14.31 -20.13
C ILE A 118 18.60 -14.51 -21.58
N PRO A 119 19.90 -14.79 -21.85
CA PRO A 119 20.26 -15.19 -23.20
C PRO A 119 19.41 -16.42 -23.51
N ALA A 120 18.66 -16.38 -24.62
CA ALA A 120 18.10 -17.56 -25.22
C ALA A 120 19.29 -18.47 -25.57
N ASN A 121 19.73 -19.30 -24.62
CA ASN A 121 20.87 -20.17 -24.82
C ASN A 121 20.40 -21.32 -25.71
N THR A 122 20.92 -21.30 -26.95
CA THR A 122 21.34 -22.45 -27.73
C THR A 122 20.30 -23.54 -28.03
N THR A 123 19.58 -23.35 -29.14
CA THR A 123 19.36 -24.47 -30.07
C THR A 123 20.39 -24.33 -31.19
N LYS A 124 21.54 -24.98 -31.04
CA LYS A 124 22.37 -25.34 -32.19
C LYS A 124 21.57 -26.36 -33.01
N HIS A 125 21.36 -26.08 -34.29
CA HIS A 125 21.08 -27.09 -35.30
C HIS A 125 22.22 -27.07 -36.30
#